data_AF-A0A533TAR9-F1
#
_entry.id   AF-A0A533TAR9-F1
#
_cell.length_a   1.000
_cell.length_b   1.000
_cell.length_c   1.000
_cell.angle_alpha   90.00
_cell.angle_beta   90.00
_cell.angle_gamma   90.00
#
_symmetry.space_group_name_H-M   'P 1'
#
loop_
_entity.id
_entity.type
_entity.pdbx_description
1 polymer ?
#
loop_
_entity_poly.entity_id
_entity_poly.type
_entity_poly.pdbx_seq_one_letter_code
_entity_poly.pdbx_strand_id
1 'polypeptide(L)' 'MAGETETKPLCLGLVLGGGSVRGAAHIGVISVLEREGIRPNVVAGTSVGALVGAGVAAGVPSSEDV' A
#
# COMPACT_ATOMS: atom_id res chain seq x y z
N MET A 1 -11.44 39.05 -3.39
CA MET A 1 -11.64 37.90 -4.28
C MET A 1 -10.53 36.90 -3.93
N ALA A 2 -10.74 36.06 -2.92
CA ALA A 2 -9.75 35.06 -2.53
C ALA A 2 -9.84 33.90 -3.53
N GLY A 3 -8.72 33.59 -4.20
CA GLY A 3 -8.64 32.45 -5.10
C GLY A 3 -8.83 31.15 -4.32
N GLU A 4 -9.72 30.29 -4.78
CA GLU A 4 -9.88 28.95 -4.23
C GLU A 4 -8.63 28.14 -4.58
N THR A 5 -7.88 27.74 -3.56
CA THR A 5 -6.71 26.89 -3.71
C THR A 5 -7.20 25.48 -4.07
N GLU A 6 -7.19 25.13 -5.36
CA GLU A 6 -7.47 23.76 -5.80
C GLU A 6 -6.43 22.81 -5.21
N THR A 7 -6.82 22.06 -4.17
CA THR A 7 -5.98 21.02 -3.58
C THR A 7 -5.99 19.81 -4.49
N LYS A 8 -4.92 19.66 -5.28
CA LYS A 8 -4.67 18.44 -6.05
C LYS A 8 -4.60 17.23 -5.11
N PRO A 9 -5.31 16.12 -5.39
CA PRO A 9 -5.22 14.92 -4.58
C PRO A 9 -3.77 14.42 -4.54
N LEU A 10 -3.30 14.09 -3.33
CA LEU A 10 -1.95 13.58 -3.13
C LEU A 10 -1.85 12.18 -3.75
N CYS A 11 -0.81 11.97 -4.57
CA CYS A 11 -0.47 10.66 -5.09
C CYS A 11 0.46 9.97 -4.09
N LEU A 12 -0.03 8.91 -3.46
CA LEU A 12 0.70 8.13 -2.46
C LEU A 12 1.40 6.93 -3.11
N GLY A 13 2.73 6.84 -2.96
CA GLY A 13 3.53 5.68 -3.35
C GLY A 13 3.92 4.81 -2.15
N LEU A 14 3.82 3.50 -2.29
CA LEU A 14 4.26 2.51 -1.30
C LEU A 14 5.42 1.67 -1.86
N VAL A 15 6.53 1.55 -1.11
CA VAL A 15 7.71 0.78 -1.51
C VAL A 15 7.97 -0.35 -0.51
N LEU A 16 7.99 -1.60 -1.00
CA LEU A 16 8.15 -2.81 -0.19
C LEU A 16 9.53 -3.46 -0.42
N GLY A 17 10.38 -3.43 0.59
CA GLY A 17 11.71 -4.06 0.56
C GLY A 17 11.67 -5.59 0.54
N GLY A 18 12.78 -6.22 0.18
CA GLY A 18 12.97 -7.66 0.37
C GLY A 18 13.13 -8.04 1.85
N GLY A 19 12.92 -9.31 2.21
CA GLY A 19 13.00 -9.73 3.62
C GLY A 19 12.97 -11.23 3.89
N SER A 20 13.05 -12.08 2.85
CA SER A 20 12.92 -13.53 2.97
C SER A 20 11.68 -13.90 3.81
N VAL A 21 11.81 -14.80 4.78
CA VAL A 21 10.76 -15.26 5.70
C VAL A 21 10.12 -14.12 6.53
N ARG A 22 10.82 -13.02 6.77
CA ARG A 22 10.26 -11.85 7.49
C ARG A 22 9.35 -11.00 6.62
N GLY A 23 9.25 -11.30 5.32
CA GLY A 23 8.39 -10.59 4.37
C GLY A 23 6.90 -10.64 4.71
N ALA A 24 6.46 -11.60 5.53
CA ALA A 24 5.09 -11.67 6.04
C ALA A 24 4.69 -10.41 6.83
N ALA A 25 5.65 -9.67 7.40
CA ALA A 25 5.38 -8.41 8.09
C ALA A 25 4.76 -7.34 7.16
N HIS A 26 5.04 -7.39 5.84
CA HIS A 26 4.43 -6.47 4.87
C HIS A 26 2.90 -6.59 4.84
N ILE A 27 2.36 -7.80 5.03
CA ILE A 27 0.91 -8.04 5.05
C ILE A 27 0.27 -7.30 6.23
N GLY A 28 0.89 -7.36 7.41
CA GLY A 28 0.41 -6.65 8.59
C GLY A 28 0.41 -5.12 8.41
N VAL A 29 1.45 -4.58 7.76
CA VAL A 29 1.49 -3.15 7.41
C VAL A 29 0.33 -2.78 6.49
N ILE A 30 0.10 -3.57 5.44
CA ILE A 30 -1.00 -3.32 4.49
C ILE A 30 -2.35 -3.36 5.20
N SER A 31 -2.58 -4.34 6.08
CA SER A 31 -3.83 -4.44 6.83
C SER A 31 -4.12 -3.20 7.67
N VAL A 32 -3.10 -2.61 8.31
CA VAL A 32 -3.27 -1.35 9.05
C VAL A 32 -3.56 -0.20 8.09
N LEU A 33 -2.82 -0.08 6.98
CA LEU A 33 -3.06 0.98 6.00
C LEU A 33 -4.49 0.92 5.44
N GLU A 34 -5.00 -0.27 5.13
CA GLU A 34 -6.37 -0.47 4.67
C GLU A 34 -7.40 -0.10 5.72
N ARG A 35 -7.20 -0.50 6.98
CA ARG A 35 -8.07 -0.15 8.12
C ARG A 35 -8.16 1.36 8.36
N GLU A 36 -7.05 2.07 8.17
CA GLU A 36 -6.98 3.53 8.29
C GLU A 36 -7.43 4.27 7.01
N GLY A 37 -7.89 3.54 5.98
CA GLY A 37 -8.33 4.12 4.71
C GLY A 37 -7.19 4.68 3.84
N ILE A 38 -5.94 4.32 4.13
CA ILE A 38 -4.75 4.76 3.39
C ILE A 38 -4.52 3.80 2.21
N ARG A 39 -4.81 4.27 1.01
CA ARG A 39 -4.74 3.47 -0.22
C ARG A 39 -3.65 4.04 -1.15
N PRO A 40 -2.53 3.33 -1.37
CA PRO A 40 -1.49 3.79 -2.27
C PRO A 40 -1.97 3.76 -3.73
N ASN A 41 -1.58 4.78 -4.49
CA ASN A 41 -1.83 4.86 -5.93
C ASN A 41 -0.81 4.06 -6.74
N VAL A 42 0.42 3.94 -6.21
CA VAL A 42 1.52 3.26 -6.86
C VAL A 42 2.21 2.36 -5.83
N VAL A 43 2.53 1.14 -6.24
CA VAL A 43 3.28 0.19 -5.40
C VAL A 43 4.52 -0.28 -6.16
N ALA A 44 5.66 -0.30 -5.48
CA ALA A 44 6.89 -0.89 -5.97
C ALA A 44 7.42 -1.89 -4.94
N GLY A 45 8.11 -2.93 -5.38
CA GLY A 45 8.70 -3.88 -4.44
C GLY A 45 9.81 -4.74 -5.02
N THR A 46 10.58 -5.37 -4.12
CA THR A 46 11.71 -6.26 -4.46
C THR A 46 11.55 -7.62 -3.79
N SER A 47 11.75 -8.71 -4.54
CA SER A 47 11.65 -10.09 -4.03
C SER A 47 10.29 -10.34 -3.35
N VAL A 48 10.24 -10.76 -2.08
CA VAL A 48 8.98 -10.95 -1.34
C VAL A 48 8.11 -9.69 -1.29
N GLY A 49 8.73 -8.49 -1.25
CA GLY A 49 8.00 -7.22 -1.33
C GLY A 49 7.37 -6.99 -2.70
N ALA A 50 7.96 -7.52 -3.78
CA ALA A 50 7.36 -7.46 -5.13
C ALA A 50 6.13 -8.36 -5.22
N LEU A 51 6.19 -9.57 -4.63
CA LEU A 51 5.05 -10.49 -4.60
C LEU A 51 3.88 -9.90 -3.80
N VAL A 52 4.17 -9.41 -2.60
CA VAL A 52 3.15 -8.75 -1.76
C VAL A 52 2.61 -7.50 -2.45
N GLY A 53 3.49 -6.67 -3.03
CA GLY A 53 3.09 -5.45 -3.74
C GLY A 53 2.24 -5.73 -4.98
N ALA A 54 2.49 -6.83 -5.69
CA ALA A 54 1.64 -7.29 -6.79
C ALA A 54 0.24 -7.67 -6.28
N GLY A 55 0.14 -8.33 -5.12
CA GLY A 55 -1.15 -8.61 -4.46
C GLY A 55 -1.93 -7.33 -4.13
N VAL A 56 -1.26 -6.33 -3.53
CA VAL A 56 -1.87 -5.02 -3.25
C VAL A 56 -2.37 -4.36 -4.54
N ALA A 57 -1.55 -4.33 -5.58
CA ALA A 57 -1.92 -3.73 -6.87
C ALA A 57 -3.08 -4.47 -7.56
N ALA A 58 -3.17 -5.80 -7.36
CA ALA A 58 -4.26 -6.62 -7.87
C ALA A 58 -5.56 -6.53 -7.03
N GLY A 59 -5.55 -5.79 -5.91
CA GLY A 59 -6.69 -5.68 -5.01
C GLY A 59 -6.95 -6.96 -4.21
N VAL A 60 -5.93 -7.78 -3.98
CA VAL A 60 -6.02 -8.93 -3.07
C VAL A 60 -6.19 -8.39 -1.65
N PRO A 61 -7.24 -8.79 -0.91
CA PRO A 61 -7.45 -8.33 0.45
C PRO A 61 -6.31 -8.81 1.35
N SER A 62 -5.79 -7.92 2.20
CA SER A 62 -4.66 -8.23 3.09
C SER A 62 -5.06 -8.99 4.36
N SER A 63 -6.36 -9.08 4.62
CA SER A 63 -6.96 -9.92 5.65
C SER A 63 -8.17 -10.66 5.08
N GLU A 64 -8.36 -11.91 5.50
CA GLU A 64 -9.68 -12.54 5.44
C GLU A 64 -10.54 -11.81 6.48
N ASP A 65 -11.50 -11.00 6.06
CA ASP A 65 -12.54 -10.52 6.96
C ASP A 65 -13.34 -11.75 7.43
N VAL A 66 -13.02 -12.24 8.64
CA VAL A 66 -13.78 -13.22 9.41
C VAL A 66 -14.70 -12.54 10.41
#